data_AF-Q4UG39-F1
#
_entry.id   AF-Q4UG39-F1
#
_cell.length_a   1.000
_cell.length_b   1.000
_cell.length_c   1.000
_cell.angle_alpha   90.00
_cell.angle_beta   90.00
_cell.angle_gamma   90.00
#
_symmetry.space_group_name_H-M   'P 1'
#
loop_
_entity.id
_entity.type
_entity.pdbx_description
1 polymer ?
#
loop_
_entity_poly.entity_id
_entity_poly.type
_entity_poly.pdbx_seq_one_letter_code
_entity_poly.pdbx_strand_id
1 'polypeptide(L)'
;MEPLEQLKGQDSYKYLGVLVSVTMTTGDVLKGELYCLDTHKGQTLVIKSEGDGENFSFHILRLSSIINFEVLGRHNDSSYELTRMTCDDFAHFKSMLNRNGENFNKKNH
;
A
#
# COMPACT_ATOMS: atom_id res chain seq x y z
N MET A 1 -13.61 20.67 0.84
CA MET A 1 -12.77 19.72 0.09
C MET A 1 -13.24 18.34 0.48
N GLU A 2 -13.65 17.52 -0.48
CA GLU A 2 -13.90 16.11 -0.21
C GLU A 2 -12.56 15.45 0.14
N PRO A 3 -12.45 14.63 1.20
CA PRO A 3 -11.17 14.07 1.64
C PRO A 3 -10.45 13.24 0.57
N LEU A 4 -11.18 12.70 -0.41
CA LEU A 4 -10.64 11.91 -1.51
C LEU A 4 -10.24 12.76 -2.74
N GLU A 5 -10.56 14.05 -2.79
CA GLU A 5 -10.12 14.93 -3.89
C GLU A 5 -8.59 15.02 -4.00
N GLN A 6 -7.90 14.94 -2.87
CA GLN A 6 -6.43 14.92 -2.81
C GLN A 6 -5.83 13.71 -3.57
N LEU A 7 -6.56 12.60 -3.59
CA LEU A 7 -6.14 11.37 -4.27
C LEU A 7 -6.49 11.37 -5.77
N LYS A 8 -7.43 12.23 -6.21
CA LYS A 8 -7.87 12.34 -7.61
C LYS A 8 -6.88 13.13 -8.50
N GLY A 9 -5.83 13.71 -7.91
CA GLY A 9 -4.79 14.45 -8.63
C GLY A 9 -3.94 13.58 -9.54
N GLN A 10 -3.37 14.18 -10.59
CA GLN A 10 -2.53 13.52 -11.60
C GLN A 10 -1.17 13.01 -11.06
N ASP A 11 -0.93 13.18 -9.76
CA ASP A 11 0.37 13.04 -9.13
C ASP A 11 0.25 12.32 -7.76
N SER A 12 -0.27 11.09 -7.83
CA SER A 12 -0.38 10.20 -6.67
C SER A 12 0.98 9.69 -6.16
N TYR A 13 2.05 9.80 -6.96
CA TYR A 13 3.38 9.32 -6.58
C TYR A 13 3.96 10.10 -5.39
N LYS A 14 3.55 11.35 -5.21
CA LYS A 14 3.92 12.21 -4.06
C LYS A 14 3.60 11.63 -2.71
N TYR A 15 2.64 10.70 -2.65
CA TYR A 15 2.18 10.08 -1.41
C TYR A 15 2.77 8.68 -1.21
N LEU A 16 3.40 8.07 -2.21
CA LEU A 16 3.98 6.73 -2.07
C LEU A 16 5.15 6.76 -1.07
N GLY A 17 5.23 5.79 -0.17
CA GLY A 17 6.22 5.78 0.91
C GLY A 17 5.97 6.81 2.02
N VAL A 18 4.90 7.60 1.94
CA VAL A 18 4.56 8.61 2.95
C VAL A 18 3.64 7.99 4.00
N LEU A 19 3.87 8.36 5.27
CA LEU A 19 3.00 7.98 6.38
C LEU A 19 1.65 8.69 6.27
N VAL A 20 0.57 7.91 6.29
CA VAL A 20 -0.81 8.39 6.13
C VAL A 20 -1.71 7.83 7.23
N SER A 21 -2.83 8.52 7.46
CA SER A 21 -3.94 8.08 8.30
C SER A 21 -5.20 7.99 7.44
N VAL A 22 -5.85 6.83 7.47
CA VAL A 22 -7.05 6.54 6.68
C VAL A 22 -8.18 6.19 7.62
N THR A 23 -9.27 6.96 7.55
CA THR A 23 -10.51 6.68 8.29
C THR A 23 -11.48 5.98 7.37
N MET A 24 -11.88 4.78 7.77
CA MET A 24 -12.79 3.91 7.03
C MET A 24 -14.25 4.28 7.30
N THR A 25 -15.16 3.79 6.46
CA THR A 25 -16.61 3.98 6.63
C THR A 25 -17.17 3.32 7.89
N THR A 26 -16.46 2.35 8.45
CA THR A 26 -16.77 1.72 9.74
C THR A 26 -16.43 2.62 10.93
N GLY A 27 -15.68 3.70 10.73
CA GLY A 27 -15.09 4.54 11.78
C GLY A 27 -13.69 4.09 12.21
N ASP A 28 -13.21 2.94 11.73
CA ASP A 28 -11.86 2.46 12.01
C ASP A 28 -10.80 3.39 11.40
N VAL A 29 -9.68 3.55 12.11
CA VAL A 29 -8.55 4.35 11.65
C VAL A 29 -7.35 3.44 11.44
N LEU A 30 -6.84 3.42 10.21
CA LEU A 30 -5.62 2.71 9.85
C LEU A 30 -4.51 3.71 9.57
N LYS A 31 -3.36 3.54 10.22
CA LYS A 31 -2.16 4.32 9.97
C LYS A 31 -1.08 3.44 9.38
N GLY A 32 -0.32 3.99 8.46
CA GLY A 32 0.81 3.29 7.86
C GLY A 32 1.37 4.01 6.64
N GLU A 33 2.35 3.38 6.02
CA GLU A 33 3.02 3.86 4.82
C GLU A 33 2.16 3.55 3.60
N LEU A 34 1.86 4.54 2.77
CA LEU A 34 1.13 4.32 1.52
C LEU A 34 2.04 3.59 0.52
N TYR A 35 1.69 2.36 0.19
CA TYR A 35 2.51 1.53 -0.69
C TYR A 35 2.07 1.58 -2.15
N CYS A 36 0.76 1.67 -2.39
CA CYS A 36 0.19 1.71 -3.73
C CYS A 36 -1.16 2.44 -3.72
N LEU A 37 -1.46 3.16 -4.81
CA LEU A 37 -2.73 3.82 -5.04
C LEU A 37 -3.11 3.66 -6.51
N ASP A 38 -4.25 3.01 -6.75
CA ASP A 38 -4.88 2.96 -8.06
C ASP A 38 -6.26 3.62 -7.99
N THR A 39 -6.37 4.83 -8.56
CA THR A 39 -7.63 5.56 -8.66
C THR A 39 -8.42 5.27 -9.93
N HIS A 40 -7.84 4.50 -10.86
CA HIS A 40 -8.42 4.19 -12.16
C HIS A 40 -9.05 2.80 -12.20
N LYS A 41 -8.23 1.74 -12.04
CA LYS A 41 -8.59 0.35 -12.30
C LYS A 41 -8.61 -0.45 -11.00
N GLY A 42 -9.77 -0.48 -10.37
CA GLY A 42 -9.98 -1.22 -9.11
C GLY A 42 -10.17 -0.31 -7.91
N GLN A 43 -9.80 0.98 -8.03
CA GLN A 43 -10.06 2.00 -7.02
C GLN A 43 -9.60 1.51 -5.65
N THR A 44 -8.31 1.18 -5.55
CA THR A 44 -7.70 0.56 -4.37
C THR A 44 -6.54 1.37 -3.83
N LEU A 45 -6.36 1.29 -2.52
CA LEU A 45 -5.26 1.86 -1.78
C LEU A 45 -4.60 0.75 -0.95
N VAL A 46 -3.28 0.66 -0.96
CA VAL A 46 -2.52 -0.33 -0.19
C VAL A 46 -1.72 0.38 0.88
N ILE A 47 -1.95 0.03 2.15
CA ILE A 47 -1.19 0.54 3.30
C ILE A 47 -0.31 -0.57 3.86
N LYS A 48 0.96 -0.26 4.08
CA LYS A 48 1.86 -1.06 4.90
C LYS A 48 1.79 -0.52 6.33
N SER A 49 1.20 -1.29 7.24
CA SER A 49 1.18 -0.96 8.67
C SER A 49 2.27 -1.73 9.39
N GLU A 50 2.95 -1.08 10.33
CA GLU A 50 3.81 -1.77 11.29
C GLU A 50 2.94 -2.58 12.25
N GLY A 51 3.31 -3.83 12.48
CA GLY A 51 2.73 -4.71 13.48
C GLY A 51 3.60 -4.78 14.74
N ASP A 52 3.34 -5.75 15.60
CA ASP A 52 4.17 -5.94 16.79
C ASP A 52 5.57 -6.45 16.40
N GLY A 53 6.60 -5.69 16.79
CA GLY A 53 8.02 -6.01 16.54
C GLY A 53 8.49 -5.59 15.13
N GLU A 54 9.22 -6.48 14.45
CA GLU A 54 9.70 -6.26 13.07
C GLU A 54 8.70 -6.73 11.99
N ASN A 55 7.49 -7.10 12.40
CA ASN A 55 6.46 -7.57 11.48
C ASN A 55 5.71 -6.40 10.83
N PHE A 56 5.34 -6.56 9.56
CA PHE A 56 4.48 -5.61 8.85
C PHE A 56 3.31 -6.34 8.21
N SER A 57 2.20 -5.61 8.04
CA SER A 57 1.01 -6.10 7.35
C SER A 57 0.65 -5.18 6.20
N PHE A 58 0.20 -5.76 5.09
CA PHE A 58 -0.34 -5.01 3.96
C PHE A 58 -1.85 -5.08 3.96
N HIS A 59 -2.49 -3.91 3.94
CA HIS A 59 -3.94 -3.77 3.89
C HIS A 59 -4.35 -3.25 2.53
N ILE A 60 -5.22 -3.98 1.84
CA ILE A 60 -5.77 -3.57 0.55
C ILE A 60 -7.18 -3.02 0.79
N LEU A 61 -7.34 -1.72 0.61
CA LEU A 61 -8.57 -0.99 0.88
C LEU A 61 -9.20 -0.55 -0.44
N ARG A 62 -10.54 -0.57 -0.52
CA ARG A 62 -11.25 0.08 -1.62
C ARG A 62 -11.40 1.56 -1.30
N LEU A 63 -11.22 2.44 -2.28
CA LEU A 63 -11.40 3.89 -2.08
C LEU A 63 -12.82 4.22 -1.62
N SER A 64 -13.82 3.44 -2.03
CA SER A 64 -15.20 3.60 -1.60
C SER A 64 -15.44 3.31 -0.11
N SER A 65 -14.52 2.63 0.57
CA SER A 65 -14.61 2.40 2.02
C SER A 65 -13.86 3.44 2.84
N ILE A 66 -13.29 4.47 2.21
CA ILE A 66 -12.52 5.52 2.89
C ILE A 66 -13.37 6.78 2.98
N ILE A 67 -13.56 7.30 4.19
CA ILE A 67 -14.23 8.59 4.43
C ILE A 67 -13.20 9.71 4.50
N ASN A 68 -12.04 9.46 5.12
CA ASN A 68 -11.00 10.48 5.29
C ASN A 68 -9.61 9.93 4.98
N PHE A 69 -8.79 10.77 4.35
CA PHE A 69 -7.39 10.51 4.06
C PHE A 69 -6.57 11.71 4.53
N GLU A 70 -5.60 11.46 5.39
CA GLU A 70 -4.73 12.50 5.96
C GLU A 70 -3.26 12.10 5.80
N VAL A 71 -2.45 13.05 5.34
CA VAL A 71 -1.01 12.86 5.20
C VAL A 71 -0.34 13.27 6.52
N LEU A 72 0.39 12.34 7.13
CA LEU A 72 1.11 12.57 8.39
C LEU A 72 2.60 12.89 8.16
N GLY A 73 3.14 12.48 7.01
CA GLY A 73 4.54 12.69 6.62
C GLY A 73 4.75 13.85 5.64
N ARG A 74 6.01 14.07 5.25
CA ARG A 74 6.32 14.99 4.13
C ARG A 74 6.00 14.30 2.81
N HIS A 75 5.42 15.05 1.88
CA HIS A 75 5.28 14.62 0.50
C HIS A 75 6.64 14.41 -0.14
N ASN A 76 6.71 13.52 -1.13
CA ASN A 76 7.90 13.41 -1.96
C ASN A 76 7.94 14.56 -2.96
N ASP A 77 9.07 15.25 -3.07
CA ASP A 77 9.27 16.28 -4.10
C ASP A 77 9.62 15.64 -5.45
N SER A 78 10.21 14.44 -5.44
CA SER A 78 10.58 13.68 -6.64
C SER A 78 10.51 12.16 -6.45
N SER A 79 10.50 11.40 -7.55
CA SER A 79 10.53 9.93 -7.51
C SER A 79 11.85 9.33 -7.00
N TYR A 80 12.89 10.15 -6.81
CA TYR A 80 14.16 9.71 -6.22
C TYR A 80 14.09 9.58 -4.70
N GLU A 81 13.10 10.19 -4.06
CA GLU A 81 12.87 10.10 -2.60
C GLU A 81 12.15 8.81 -2.21
N LEU A 82 11.59 8.10 -3.18
CA LEU A 82 10.97 6.80 -2.96
C LEU A 82 12.04 5.76 -2.62
N THR A 83 11.94 5.18 -1.43
CA THR A 83 12.77 4.05 -1.00
C THR A 83 12.64 2.92 -2.01
N ARG A 84 13.72 2.62 -2.72
CA ARG A 84 13.74 1.55 -3.71
C ARG A 84 13.97 0.23 -3.02
N MET A 85 13.24 -0.80 -3.46
CA MET A 85 13.51 -2.18 -3.09
C MET A 85 14.97 -2.51 -3.45
N THR A 86 15.71 -3.05 -2.49
CA THR A 86 17.08 -3.49 -2.75
C THR A 86 17.06 -4.78 -3.58
N CYS A 87 18.18 -5.13 -4.21
CA CYS A 87 18.31 -6.41 -4.90
C CYS A 87 18.06 -7.60 -3.97
N ASP A 88 18.44 -7.47 -2.68
CA ASP A 88 18.28 -8.51 -1.68
C ASP A 88 16.81 -8.71 -1.30
N ASP A 89 16.08 -7.61 -1.09
CA ASP A 89 14.62 -7.64 -0.85
C ASP A 89 13.88 -8.29 -2.02
N PHE A 90 14.30 -7.98 -3.26
CA PHE A 90 13.72 -8.55 -4.46
C PHE A 90 14.00 -10.06 -4.58
N ALA A 91 15.23 -10.48 -4.30
CA ALA A 91 15.62 -11.89 -4.29
C ALA A 91 14.83 -12.69 -3.24
N HIS A 92 14.64 -12.12 -2.05
CA HIS A 92 13.82 -12.70 -0.99
C HIS A 92 12.37 -12.90 -1.45
N PHE A 93 11.74 -11.87 -2.02
CA PHE A 93 10.36 -11.93 -2.48
C PHE A 93 10.16 -12.96 -3.61
N LYS A 94 11.08 -13.00 -4.58
CA LYS A 94 11.06 -13.98 -5.68
C LYS A 94 11.11 -15.42 -5.17
N SER A 95 11.89 -15.67 -4.11
CA SER A 95 11.99 -17.00 -3.51
C SER A 95 10.68 -17.44 -2.84
N MET A 96 9.93 -16.51 -2.22
CA MET A 96 8.64 -16.80 -1.60
C MET A 96 7.56 -17.15 -2.64
N LEU A 97 7.54 -16.47 -3.79
CA LEU A 97 6.60 -16.78 -4.87
C LEU A 97 6.83 -18.19 -5.45
N ASN A 98 8.09 -18.60 -5.60
CA ASN A 98 8.42 -19.92 -6.14
C ASN A 98 7.98 -21.07 -5.21
N ARG A 99 7.95 -20.86 -3.89
CA ARG A 99 7.47 -21.87 -2.93
C ARG A 99 5.98 -22.18 -3.05
N ASN A 100 5.17 -21.24 -3.53
CA ASN A 100 3.74 -21.44 -3.73
C ASN A 100 3.39 -22.18 -5.04
N GLY A 101 4.32 -22.23 -6.00
CA GLY A 101 4.14 -22.93 -7.27
C GLY A 101 4.15 -24.46 -7.16
N GLU A 102 4.77 -25.02 -6.13
CA GLU A 102 4.90 -26.47 -5.96
C GLU A 102 3.62 -27.13 -5.39
N ASN A 103 2.69 -26.36 -4.82
CA ASN A 103 1.44 -26.89 -4.27
C ASN A 103 0.30 -27.05 -5.30
N PHE A 104 0.46 -26.52 -6.52
CA PHE A 104 -0.58 -26.61 -7.56
C PHE A 104 -0.53 -27.92 -8.39
N ASN A 105 0.52 -28.73 -8.27
CA ASN A 105 0.69 -29.95 -9.08
C ASN A 105 0.28 -31.27 -8.40
N LYS A 106 -0.30 -31.26 -7.19
CA LYS A 106 -0.64 -32.50 -6.45
C LYS A 106 -2.12 -32.92 -6.49
N LYS A 107 -2.99 -32.27 -7.27
CA LYS A 107 -4.43 -32.59 -7.30
C LYS A 107 -4.98 -33.28 -8.54
N ASN A 108 -4.16 -33.59 -9.54
CA ASN A 108 -4.59 -34.39 -10.69
C ASN A 108 -3.65 -35.57 -10.89
N HIS A 109 -3.88 -36.66 -10.16
CA HIS A 109 -3.49 -37.99 -10.61
C HIS A 109 -4.41 -39.07 -10.07
#